data_AF-A0A839FDC5-F1
#
_entry.id   AF-A0A839FDC5-F1
#
_cell.length_a   1.000
_cell.length_b   1.000
_cell.length_c   1.000
_cell.angle_alpha   90.00
_cell.angle_beta   90.00
_cell.angle_gamma   90.00
#
_symmetry.space_group_name_H-M   'P 1'
#
loop_
_entity.id
_entity.type
_entity.pdbx_description
1 polymer ?
#
loop_
_entity_poly.entity_id
_entity_poly.type
_entity_poly.pdbx_seq_one_letter_code
_entity_poly.pdbx_strand_id
1 'polypeptide(L)'
;MADLAFDPSTGKLTTTQIDPNAPCFAPGTLIRTERGDIAVETLDVGDVVITASGEYRPIIWLGHHTMKRNGSAEFQSACPVRIQAGAFGDQMPYADLWLSPGHAVCVRILDEVLIPAGYLINGATIAQVDVDEITYWHVELGSHDILLANGLPTESYLDCGSRAWFEGSHGVTDPDRKLGSPADYCRPLILDGLIVEAVASRLRARAELLGWTKTTDMDIHIVADGVRIEPDLDEGLARFLIPVRARDVRLVSETFIPAEWSDSGDERRLGISINGLHINDGLRCSKDIDLNDPRLDDGFHYPESENGKSWRWTNGSLKLPSELWADCRTHVFLRVTMDSGGSPHWVAGSKTKPQRTEPADTNQTNIVPLRAA
;
A
#
# COMPACT_ATOMS: atom_id res chain seq x y z
N MET A 1 -19.17 -17.69 6.88
CA MET A 1 -20.51 -17.18 7.21
C MET A 1 -20.28 -16.03 8.16
N ALA A 2 -20.67 -14.81 7.79
CA ALA A 2 -20.58 -13.65 8.67
C ALA A 2 -21.65 -13.77 9.78
N ASP A 3 -21.28 -13.46 11.02
CA ASP A 3 -22.22 -13.39 12.15
C ASP A 3 -23.11 -12.14 11.98
N LEU A 4 -24.32 -12.35 11.48
CA LEU A 4 -25.35 -11.31 11.36
C LEU A 4 -26.00 -11.09 12.73
N ALA A 5 -25.90 -9.89 13.27
CA ALA A 5 -26.64 -9.46 14.46
C ALA A 5 -27.96 -8.78 14.03
N PHE A 6 -29.09 -9.20 14.59
CA PHE A 6 -30.37 -8.53 14.38
C PHE A 6 -30.57 -7.44 15.43
N ASP A 7 -30.79 -6.20 15.00
CA ASP A 7 -31.19 -5.11 15.88
C ASP A 7 -32.73 -5.01 15.93
N PRO A 8 -33.38 -5.43 17.03
CA PRO A 8 -34.83 -5.42 17.17
C PRO A 8 -35.43 -4.02 17.28
N SER A 9 -34.62 -2.98 17.48
CA SER A 9 -35.08 -1.58 17.57
C SER A 9 -35.19 -0.91 16.20
N THR A 10 -34.35 -1.32 15.24
CA THR A 10 -34.33 -0.77 13.87
C THR A 10 -34.83 -1.76 12.82
N GLY A 11 -34.99 -3.04 13.18
CA GLY A 11 -35.36 -4.11 12.26
C GLY A 11 -34.26 -4.47 11.25
N LYS A 12 -33.03 -4.00 11.47
CA LYS A 12 -31.89 -4.21 10.57
C LYS A 12 -31.05 -5.42 11.00
N LEU A 13 -30.53 -6.14 10.01
CA LEU A 13 -29.41 -7.05 10.21
C LEU A 13 -28.12 -6.23 10.05
N THR A 14 -27.28 -6.22 11.07
CA THR A 14 -25.98 -5.56 11.10
C THR A 14 -24.90 -6.62 11.22
N THR A 15 -23.84 -6.54 10.42
CA THR A 15 -22.63 -7.34 10.62
C THR A 15 -21.51 -6.47 11.18
N THR A 16 -20.80 -6.96 12.19
CA THR A 16 -19.57 -6.32 12.70
C THR A 16 -18.32 -6.77 11.95
N GLN A 17 -18.43 -7.73 11.02
CA GLN A 17 -17.32 -8.14 10.18
C GLN A 17 -17.16 -7.20 9.00
N ILE A 18 -15.96 -6.64 8.86
CA ILE A 18 -15.49 -5.95 7.68
C ILE A 18 -15.51 -6.94 6.52
N ASP A 19 -16.22 -6.61 5.44
CA ASP A 19 -16.08 -7.32 4.17
C ASP A 19 -15.13 -6.53 3.26
N PRO A 20 -13.83 -6.90 3.19
CA PRO A 20 -12.86 -6.19 2.36
C PRO A 20 -13.17 -6.30 0.86
N ASN A 21 -14.06 -7.23 0.47
CA ASN A 21 -14.49 -7.44 -0.90
C ASN A 21 -15.73 -6.61 -1.27
N ALA A 22 -16.35 -5.91 -0.33
CA ALA A 22 -17.48 -5.03 -0.65
C ALA A 22 -17.00 -3.89 -1.57
N PRO A 23 -17.61 -3.69 -2.75
CA PRO A 23 -17.10 -2.76 -3.75
C PRO A 23 -17.51 -1.32 -3.45
N CYS A 24 -16.57 -0.48 -3.02
CA CYS A 24 -16.84 0.85 -2.46
C CYS A 24 -16.07 1.98 -3.15
N PHE A 25 -16.64 3.18 -3.16
CA PHE A 25 -15.95 4.43 -3.47
C PHE A 25 -15.50 5.15 -2.18
N ALA A 26 -14.31 5.73 -2.17
CA ALA A 26 -13.91 6.66 -1.10
C ALA A 26 -14.46 8.08 -1.34
N PRO A 27 -14.49 8.95 -0.32
CA PRO A 27 -15.01 10.31 -0.45
C PRO A 27 -14.17 11.14 -1.43
N GLY A 28 -14.81 12.09 -2.10
CA GLY A 28 -14.21 12.89 -3.17
C GLY A 28 -14.17 12.20 -4.54
N THR A 29 -14.60 10.93 -4.62
CA THR A 29 -14.80 10.27 -5.92
C THR A 29 -15.93 10.97 -6.67
N LEU A 30 -15.64 11.49 -7.86
CA LEU A 30 -16.61 12.17 -8.70
C LEU A 30 -17.29 11.19 -9.65
N ILE A 31 -18.60 11.02 -9.49
CA ILE A 31 -19.43 10.19 -10.37
C ILE A 31 -20.06 11.07 -11.44
N ARG A 32 -20.00 10.62 -12.70
CA ARG A 32 -20.66 11.30 -13.82
C ARG A 32 -22.18 11.26 -13.65
N THR A 33 -22.79 12.44 -13.64
CA THR A 33 -24.24 12.66 -13.63
C THR A 33 -24.67 13.56 -14.78
N GLU A 34 -25.98 13.67 -15.00
CA GLU A 34 -26.55 14.62 -15.97
C GLU A 34 -26.23 16.10 -15.62
N ARG A 35 -25.91 16.37 -14.35
CA ARG A 35 -25.53 17.68 -13.81
C ARG A 35 -24.02 17.93 -13.81
N GLY A 36 -23.23 16.99 -14.34
CA GLY A 36 -21.77 17.00 -14.30
C GLY A 36 -21.19 15.96 -13.33
N ASP A 37 -19.91 16.10 -13.02
CA ASP A 37 -19.19 15.21 -12.12
C ASP A 37 -19.44 15.63 -10.66
N ILE A 38 -20.08 14.77 -9.87
CA ILE A 38 -20.53 15.06 -8.49
C ILE A 38 -19.86 14.09 -7.52
N ALA A 39 -19.39 14.60 -6.39
CA ALA A 39 -18.76 13.79 -5.35
C ALA A 39 -19.76 12.77 -4.77
N VAL A 40 -19.33 11.52 -4.62
CA VAL A 40 -20.18 10.39 -4.21
C VAL A 40 -20.90 10.63 -2.89
N GLU A 41 -20.24 11.29 -1.93
CA GLU A 41 -20.79 11.64 -0.62
C GLU A 41 -21.86 12.75 -0.66
N THR A 42 -22.07 13.38 -1.81
CA THR A 42 -23.06 14.46 -2.03
C THR A 42 -24.19 14.05 -2.98
N LEU A 43 -24.17 12.82 -3.49
CA LEU A 43 -25.25 12.27 -4.30
C LEU A 43 -26.46 11.92 -3.43
N ASP A 44 -27.63 12.02 -4.02
CA ASP A 44 -28.89 11.59 -3.40
C ASP A 44 -29.56 10.48 -4.22
N VAL A 45 -30.38 9.66 -3.55
CA VAL A 45 -31.25 8.70 -4.24
C VAL A 45 -32.19 9.45 -5.18
N GLY A 46 -32.27 9.00 -6.43
CA GLY A 46 -33.00 9.66 -7.49
C GLY A 46 -32.14 10.56 -8.39
N ASP A 47 -30.92 10.93 -7.98
CA ASP A 47 -29.98 11.57 -8.89
C ASP A 47 -29.69 10.66 -10.10
N VAL A 48 -29.53 11.26 -11.28
CA VAL A 48 -29.36 10.52 -12.54
C VAL A 48 -27.89 10.48 -12.94
N VAL A 49 -27.31 9.28 -12.88
CA VAL A 49 -25.96 9.02 -13.40
C VAL A 49 -25.98 8.79 -14.90
N ILE A 50 -24.88 9.11 -15.59
CA ILE A 50 -24.65 8.69 -16.97
C ILE A 50 -23.66 7.53 -16.95
N THR A 51 -24.08 6.35 -17.39
CA THR A 51 -23.25 5.15 -17.43
C THR A 51 -22.21 5.23 -18.54
N ALA A 52 -21.22 4.32 -18.53
CA ALA A 52 -20.21 4.25 -19.59
C ALA A 52 -20.80 3.93 -20.98
N SER A 53 -21.99 3.30 -21.05
CA SER A 53 -22.73 3.09 -22.29
C SER A 53 -23.50 4.34 -22.77
N GLY A 54 -23.57 5.40 -21.96
CA GLY A 54 -24.29 6.64 -22.25
C GLY A 54 -25.75 6.65 -21.77
N GLU A 55 -26.18 5.63 -21.02
CA GLU A 55 -27.54 5.54 -20.50
C GLU A 55 -27.72 6.42 -19.25
N TYR A 56 -28.91 7.01 -19.11
CA TYR A 56 -29.30 7.83 -17.97
C TYR A 56 -30.03 6.95 -16.97
N ARG A 57 -29.44 6.74 -15.78
CA ARG A 57 -30.01 5.82 -14.77
C ARG A 57 -30.15 6.50 -13.42
N PRO A 58 -31.33 6.42 -12.78
CA PRO A 58 -31.48 6.93 -11.42
C PRO A 58 -30.75 6.03 -10.44
N ILE A 59 -30.11 6.65 -9.46
CA ILE A 59 -29.60 5.97 -8.27
C ILE A 59 -30.80 5.51 -7.45
N ILE A 60 -30.88 4.23 -7.12
CA ILE A 60 -32.00 3.66 -6.35
C ILE A 60 -31.65 3.46 -4.88
N TRP A 61 -30.35 3.38 -4.58
CA TRP A 61 -29.84 3.19 -3.23
C TRP A 61 -28.40 3.72 -3.12
N LEU A 62 -28.15 4.35 -1.97
CA LEU A 62 -26.84 4.81 -1.52
C LEU A 62 -26.60 4.25 -0.13
N GLY A 63 -25.46 3.59 0.06
CA GLY A 63 -25.02 3.14 1.37
C GLY A 63 -23.64 3.68 1.68
N HIS A 64 -23.38 3.92 2.97
CA HIS A 64 -22.04 4.22 3.43
C HIS A 64 -21.71 3.54 4.75
N HIS A 65 -20.42 3.32 4.97
CA HIS A 65 -19.87 2.75 6.20
C HIS A 65 -18.50 3.38 6.50
N THR A 66 -18.24 3.70 7.77
CA THR A 66 -16.95 4.26 8.20
C THR A 66 -16.19 3.24 9.02
N MET A 67 -14.93 3.04 8.66
CA MET A 67 -14.02 2.13 9.33
C MET A 67 -12.90 2.93 10.00
N LYS A 68 -12.56 2.55 11.23
CA LYS A 68 -11.41 3.10 11.96
C LYS A 68 -10.39 2.02 12.20
N ARG A 69 -9.12 2.41 12.11
CA ARG A 69 -7.99 1.54 12.41
C ARG A 69 -8.15 0.92 13.79
N ASN A 70 -8.12 -0.40 13.81
CA ASN A 70 -8.28 -1.22 15.01
C ASN A 70 -7.12 -2.23 15.20
N GLY A 71 -6.08 -2.13 14.36
CA GLY A 71 -4.92 -3.03 14.37
C GLY A 71 -5.20 -4.43 13.81
N SER A 72 -6.40 -4.69 13.27
CA SER A 72 -6.78 -6.00 12.73
C SER A 72 -6.32 -6.16 11.28
N ALA A 73 -6.08 -7.41 10.87
CA ALA A 73 -5.70 -7.73 9.50
C ALA A 73 -6.83 -7.41 8.51
N GLU A 74 -8.09 -7.50 8.96
CA GLU A 74 -9.28 -7.17 8.17
C GLU A 74 -9.38 -5.66 7.87
N PHE A 75 -9.00 -4.80 8.81
CA PHE A 75 -8.90 -3.37 8.53
C PHE A 75 -7.80 -3.11 7.50
N GLN A 76 -6.63 -3.74 7.67
CA GLN A 76 -5.51 -3.58 6.75
C GLN A 76 -5.86 -4.03 5.33
N SER A 77 -6.58 -5.14 5.19
CA SER A 77 -7.01 -5.66 3.89
C SER A 77 -8.12 -4.84 3.25
N ALA A 78 -8.85 -4.02 4.01
CA ALA A 78 -9.89 -3.12 3.52
C ALA A 78 -9.40 -1.68 3.24
N CYS A 79 -8.13 -1.38 3.53
CA CYS A 79 -7.53 -0.09 3.20
C CYS A 79 -7.67 0.24 1.71
N PRO A 80 -7.87 1.51 1.33
CA PRO A 80 -8.22 1.89 -0.03
C PRO A 80 -7.07 1.65 -1.01
N VAL A 81 -7.43 1.28 -2.23
CA VAL A 81 -6.55 1.27 -3.39
C VAL A 81 -6.63 2.64 -4.08
N ARG A 82 -5.51 3.34 -4.12
CA ARG A 82 -5.34 4.56 -4.91
C ARG A 82 -4.96 4.18 -6.34
N ILE A 83 -5.74 4.64 -7.30
CA ILE A 83 -5.45 4.64 -8.73
C ILE A 83 -5.03 6.05 -9.12
N GLN A 84 -3.76 6.24 -9.41
CA GLN A 84 -3.18 7.51 -9.85
C GLN A 84 -3.86 8.02 -11.14
N ALA A 85 -4.03 9.34 -11.24
CA ALA A 85 -4.46 9.98 -12.47
C ALA A 85 -3.61 9.50 -13.67
N GLY A 86 -4.30 9.07 -14.72
CA GLY A 86 -3.71 8.58 -15.96
C GLY A 86 -3.23 7.13 -15.94
N ALA A 87 -3.45 6.36 -14.86
CA ALA A 87 -2.95 4.99 -14.72
C ALA A 87 -3.48 4.00 -15.78
N PHE A 88 -4.68 4.22 -16.32
CA PHE A 88 -5.31 3.37 -17.35
C PHE A 88 -5.24 3.96 -18.77
N GLY A 89 -4.67 5.16 -18.91
CA GLY A 89 -4.59 5.90 -20.17
C GLY A 89 -4.68 7.39 -19.91
N ASP A 90 -4.54 8.22 -20.93
CA ASP A 90 -4.60 9.67 -20.75
C ASP A 90 -5.98 10.07 -20.20
N GLN A 91 -5.99 10.86 -19.12
CA GLN A 91 -7.21 11.26 -18.41
C GLN A 91 -8.05 10.09 -17.86
N MET A 92 -7.46 8.92 -17.64
CA MET A 92 -8.13 7.75 -17.07
C MET A 92 -7.37 7.17 -15.85
N PRO A 93 -7.85 7.44 -14.62
CA PRO A 93 -8.79 8.51 -14.29
C PRO A 93 -8.15 9.91 -14.53
N TYR A 94 -8.95 10.97 -14.62
CA TYR A 94 -8.42 12.34 -14.80
C TYR A 94 -7.91 12.97 -13.48
N ALA A 95 -8.26 12.38 -12.35
CA ALA A 95 -7.78 12.70 -11.01
C ALA A 95 -7.58 11.39 -10.24
N ASP A 96 -6.74 11.38 -9.20
CA ASP A 96 -6.55 10.20 -8.37
C ASP A 96 -7.90 9.66 -7.87
N LEU A 97 -8.15 8.37 -8.08
CA LEU A 97 -9.37 7.68 -7.70
C LEU A 97 -9.06 6.69 -6.59
N TRP A 98 -9.93 6.61 -5.59
CA TRP A 98 -9.72 5.79 -4.41
C TRP A 98 -10.91 4.84 -4.23
N LEU A 99 -10.62 3.55 -4.27
CA LEU A 99 -11.61 2.48 -4.25
C LEU A 99 -11.30 1.49 -3.12
N SER A 100 -12.30 0.73 -2.65
CA SER A 100 -11.99 -0.47 -1.88
C SER A 100 -11.30 -1.52 -2.77
N PRO A 101 -10.50 -2.45 -2.21
CA PRO A 101 -9.82 -3.48 -3.00
C PRO A 101 -10.77 -4.36 -3.81
N GLY A 102 -11.97 -4.63 -3.29
CA GLY A 102 -13.01 -5.41 -3.98
C GLY A 102 -13.75 -4.67 -5.10
N HIS A 103 -13.61 -3.35 -5.24
CA HIS A 103 -14.34 -2.60 -6.26
C HIS A 103 -13.75 -2.82 -7.66
N ALA A 104 -14.57 -3.31 -8.59
CA ALA A 104 -14.12 -3.65 -9.92
C ALA A 104 -14.04 -2.47 -10.88
N VAL A 105 -12.88 -2.37 -11.53
CA VAL A 105 -12.63 -1.46 -12.65
C VAL A 105 -13.01 -2.20 -13.94
N CYS A 106 -13.75 -1.53 -14.81
CA CYS A 106 -14.09 -2.07 -16.13
C CYS A 106 -12.95 -1.78 -17.11
N VAL A 107 -12.26 -2.83 -17.54
CA VAL A 107 -11.10 -2.76 -18.42
C VAL A 107 -11.44 -3.40 -19.76
N ARG A 108 -10.99 -2.77 -20.85
CA ARG A 108 -11.11 -3.35 -22.20
C ARG A 108 -9.86 -4.14 -22.58
N ILE A 109 -10.02 -5.45 -22.72
CA ILE A 109 -9.02 -6.41 -23.18
C ILE A 109 -9.72 -7.48 -24.03
N LEU A 110 -9.60 -7.36 -25.36
CA LEU A 110 -10.47 -8.02 -26.34
C LEU A 110 -11.92 -7.53 -26.27
N ASP A 111 -12.56 -7.68 -25.10
CA ASP A 111 -13.87 -7.15 -24.73
C ASP A 111 -13.80 -6.44 -23.35
N GLU A 112 -14.92 -5.99 -22.81
CA GLU A 112 -15.03 -5.38 -21.48
C GLU A 112 -15.15 -6.45 -20.37
N VAL A 113 -14.28 -6.35 -19.38
CA VAL A 113 -14.26 -7.21 -18.18
C VAL A 113 -14.16 -6.37 -16.93
N LEU A 114 -14.63 -6.92 -15.81
CA LEU A 114 -14.49 -6.32 -14.48
C LEU A 114 -13.35 -7.02 -13.74
N ILE A 115 -12.41 -6.22 -13.20
CA ILE A 115 -11.31 -6.72 -12.37
C ILE A 115 -11.26 -5.88 -11.09
N PRO A 116 -11.34 -6.50 -9.89
CA PRO A 116 -11.25 -5.75 -8.63
C PRO A 116 -9.93 -4.98 -8.51
N ALA A 117 -9.99 -3.77 -7.96
CA ALA A 117 -8.85 -2.86 -7.87
C ALA A 117 -7.63 -3.49 -7.16
N GLY A 118 -7.86 -4.37 -6.18
CA GLY A 118 -6.80 -5.13 -5.49
C GLY A 118 -5.94 -5.99 -6.42
N TYR A 119 -6.56 -6.59 -7.45
CA TYR A 119 -5.84 -7.40 -8.46
C TYR A 119 -5.10 -6.55 -9.50
N LEU A 120 -5.31 -5.23 -9.48
CA LEU A 120 -4.67 -4.27 -10.39
C LEU A 120 -3.53 -3.50 -9.73
N ILE A 121 -3.25 -3.79 -8.44
CA ILE A 121 -2.13 -3.19 -7.70
C ILE A 121 -0.82 -3.54 -8.40
N ASN A 122 -0.01 -2.51 -8.63
CA ASN A 122 1.28 -2.64 -9.29
C ASN A 122 2.42 -2.00 -8.50
N GLY A 123 2.16 -1.55 -7.27
CA GLY A 123 3.14 -0.91 -6.38
C GLY A 123 3.56 0.52 -6.78
N ALA A 124 3.02 1.07 -7.86
CA ALA A 124 3.36 2.39 -8.39
C ALA A 124 2.12 3.26 -8.58
N THR A 125 1.57 3.26 -9.80
CA THR A 125 0.41 4.05 -10.17
C THR A 125 -0.86 3.51 -9.54
N ILE A 126 -0.89 2.24 -9.13
CA ILE A 126 -2.00 1.63 -8.42
C ILE A 126 -1.43 0.95 -7.17
N ALA A 127 -1.80 1.45 -5.99
CA ALA A 127 -1.25 0.99 -4.73
C ALA A 127 -2.30 1.04 -3.62
N GLN A 128 -2.30 0.05 -2.74
CA GLN A 128 -3.06 0.10 -1.50
C GLN A 128 -2.38 1.09 -0.54
N VAL A 129 -3.18 1.98 0.04
CA VAL A 129 -2.71 3.06 0.90
C VAL A 129 -3.25 2.86 2.29
N ASP A 130 -2.33 2.88 3.24
CA ASP A 130 -2.63 2.76 4.65
C ASP A 130 -3.23 4.06 5.22
N VAL A 131 -4.33 3.95 5.96
CA VAL A 131 -5.10 5.08 6.50
C VAL A 131 -5.56 4.77 7.92
N ASP A 132 -5.77 5.80 8.74
CA ASP A 132 -6.29 5.63 10.10
C ASP A 132 -7.83 5.50 10.13
N GLU A 133 -8.50 6.06 9.13
CA GLU A 133 -9.96 6.07 9.00
C GLU A 133 -10.36 6.20 7.54
N ILE A 134 -11.42 5.50 7.12
CA ILE A 134 -11.97 5.59 5.76
C ILE A 134 -13.49 5.45 5.79
N THR A 135 -14.19 6.32 5.05
CA THR A 135 -15.63 6.20 4.80
C THR A 135 -15.84 5.72 3.37
N TYR A 136 -16.57 4.63 3.21
CA TYR A 136 -16.87 4.03 1.92
C TYR A 136 -18.32 4.27 1.52
N TRP A 137 -18.56 4.48 0.22
CA TRP A 137 -19.86 4.75 -0.38
C TRP A 137 -20.17 3.76 -1.50
N HIS A 138 -21.44 3.39 -1.63
CA HIS A 138 -21.95 2.50 -2.67
C HIS A 138 -23.05 3.18 -3.46
N VAL A 139 -23.00 3.04 -4.78
CA VAL A 139 -24.00 3.57 -5.70
C VAL A 139 -24.68 2.42 -6.41
N GLU A 140 -25.96 2.18 -6.14
CA GLU A 140 -26.73 1.13 -6.77
C GLU A 140 -27.76 1.69 -7.75
N LEU A 141 -27.90 1.00 -8.88
CA LEU A 141 -28.84 1.32 -9.94
C LEU A 141 -29.94 0.25 -10.05
N GLY A 142 -30.92 0.51 -10.91
CA GLY A 142 -31.99 -0.45 -11.21
C GLY A 142 -31.50 -1.84 -11.61
N SER A 143 -30.40 -1.90 -12.37
CA SER A 143 -29.60 -3.11 -12.61
C SER A 143 -28.12 -2.76 -12.60
N HIS A 144 -27.27 -3.75 -12.31
CA HIS A 144 -25.83 -3.58 -12.32
C HIS A 144 -25.37 -3.02 -13.68
N ASP A 145 -24.54 -1.98 -13.64
CA ASP A 145 -24.01 -1.30 -14.82
C ASP A 145 -22.65 -0.68 -14.52
N ILE A 146 -22.06 -0.02 -15.52
CA ILE A 146 -20.76 0.63 -15.42
C ILE A 146 -20.93 2.14 -15.22
N LEU A 147 -20.48 2.63 -14.08
CA LEU A 147 -20.37 4.05 -13.73
C LEU A 147 -19.09 4.66 -14.32
N LEU A 148 -19.03 5.99 -14.39
CA LEU A 148 -17.81 6.73 -14.70
C LEU A 148 -17.37 7.48 -13.44
N ALA A 149 -16.33 6.97 -12.77
CA ALA A 149 -15.77 7.51 -11.54
C ALA A 149 -14.42 8.20 -11.83
N ASN A 150 -14.32 9.51 -11.62
CA ASN A 150 -13.19 10.34 -12.09
C ASN A 150 -12.83 10.07 -13.58
N GLY A 151 -13.85 9.77 -14.39
CA GLY A 151 -13.70 9.39 -15.80
C GLY A 151 -13.27 7.95 -16.07
N LEU A 152 -12.91 7.17 -15.05
CA LEU A 152 -12.60 5.74 -15.18
C LEU A 152 -13.88 4.90 -15.11
N PRO A 153 -14.11 3.96 -16.04
CA PRO A 153 -15.21 3.01 -15.95
C PRO A 153 -15.07 2.06 -14.74
N THR A 154 -16.03 2.07 -13.83
CA THR A 154 -16.09 1.19 -12.65
C THR A 154 -17.48 0.62 -12.47
N GLU A 155 -17.62 -0.45 -11.69
CA GLU A 155 -18.93 -1.04 -11.44
C GLU A 155 -19.84 -0.15 -10.56
N SER A 156 -21.15 -0.27 -10.77
CA SER A 156 -22.16 0.07 -9.75
C SER A 156 -22.24 -1.04 -8.70
N TYR A 157 -22.88 -0.79 -7.57
CA TYR A 157 -23.09 -1.81 -6.55
C TYR A 157 -23.99 -2.96 -7.02
N LEU A 158 -23.53 -4.21 -6.85
CA LEU A 158 -24.34 -5.43 -6.88
C LEU A 158 -24.41 -6.01 -5.46
N ASP A 159 -25.61 -6.12 -4.90
CA ASP A 159 -25.79 -6.70 -3.57
C ASP A 159 -25.63 -8.22 -3.60
N CYS A 160 -24.40 -8.69 -3.39
CA CYS A 160 -24.06 -10.11 -3.20
C CYS A 160 -24.08 -10.53 -1.72
N GLY A 161 -24.75 -9.77 -0.84
CA GLY A 161 -24.87 -10.06 0.59
C GLY A 161 -24.09 -9.11 1.50
N SER A 162 -23.41 -8.10 0.93
CA SER A 162 -22.65 -7.11 1.69
C SER A 162 -23.50 -5.96 2.22
N ARG A 163 -24.78 -5.84 1.82
CA ARG A 163 -25.64 -4.69 2.19
C ARG A 163 -25.83 -4.52 3.71
N ALA A 164 -25.77 -5.62 4.47
CA ALA A 164 -25.89 -5.61 5.93
C ALA A 164 -24.72 -4.92 6.65
N TRP A 165 -23.64 -4.58 5.93
CA TRP A 165 -22.49 -3.88 6.46
C TRP A 165 -22.68 -2.34 6.52
N PHE A 166 -23.77 -1.79 5.98
CA PHE A 166 -23.94 -0.34 5.85
C PHE A 166 -24.87 0.28 6.91
N GLU A 167 -24.30 1.14 7.74
CA GLU A 167 -25.00 1.82 8.84
C GLU A 167 -25.92 2.96 8.34
N GLY A 168 -25.51 3.69 7.29
CA GLY A 168 -26.18 4.88 6.76
C GLY A 168 -26.86 4.70 5.39
N SER A 169 -27.67 3.65 5.25
CA SER A 169 -28.40 3.37 4.00
C SER A 169 -29.57 4.32 3.76
N HIS A 170 -29.60 4.95 2.59
CA HIS A 170 -30.72 5.71 2.05
C HIS A 170 -31.20 5.08 0.74
N GLY A 171 -32.51 4.91 0.59
CA GLY A 171 -33.11 4.37 -0.64
C GLY A 171 -34.15 3.29 -0.37
N VAL A 172 -34.69 2.73 -1.45
CA VAL A 172 -35.71 1.68 -1.37
C VAL A 172 -35.02 0.35 -1.14
N THR A 173 -35.10 -0.18 0.09
CA THR A 173 -34.86 -1.60 0.32
C THR A 173 -36.06 -2.36 -0.20
N ASP A 174 -35.92 -2.95 -1.38
CA ASP A 174 -36.90 -3.90 -1.90
C ASP A 174 -36.73 -5.24 -1.15
N PRO A 175 -37.69 -5.63 -0.28
CA PRO A 175 -37.58 -6.85 0.52
C PRO A 175 -37.64 -8.12 -0.32
N ASP A 176 -38.08 -8.05 -1.57
CA ASP A 176 -38.11 -9.18 -2.52
C ASP A 176 -36.87 -9.20 -3.43
N ARG A 177 -35.96 -8.22 -3.31
CA ARG A 177 -34.74 -8.14 -4.11
C ARG A 177 -33.81 -9.29 -3.74
N LYS A 178 -33.58 -10.17 -4.71
CA LYS A 178 -32.67 -11.31 -4.56
C LYS A 178 -31.23 -10.80 -4.51
N LEU A 179 -30.41 -11.48 -3.71
CA LEU A 179 -28.96 -11.30 -3.75
C LEU A 179 -28.46 -11.63 -5.16
N GLY A 180 -27.55 -10.80 -5.65
CA GLY A 180 -26.84 -11.03 -6.89
C GLY A 180 -25.93 -12.26 -6.80
N SER A 181 -25.61 -12.79 -7.97
CA SER A 181 -24.65 -13.87 -8.18
C SER A 181 -23.60 -13.43 -9.20
N PRO A 182 -22.50 -14.17 -9.37
CA PRO A 182 -21.53 -13.90 -10.43
C PRO A 182 -22.14 -13.80 -11.85
N ALA A 183 -23.30 -14.42 -12.08
CA ALA A 183 -24.01 -14.36 -13.37
C ALA A 183 -24.77 -13.03 -13.60
N ASP A 184 -24.99 -12.24 -12.55
CA ASP A 184 -25.75 -10.98 -12.59
C ASP A 184 -24.86 -9.76 -12.85
N TYR A 185 -23.54 -9.94 -12.88
CA TYR A 185 -22.63 -8.87 -13.30
C TYR A 185 -22.87 -8.52 -14.77
N CYS A 186 -22.92 -7.22 -15.06
CA CYS A 186 -23.12 -6.71 -16.42
C CYS A 186 -21.96 -6.99 -17.38
N ARG A 187 -20.79 -7.38 -16.84
CA ARG A 187 -19.60 -7.82 -17.55
C ARG A 187 -18.97 -8.99 -16.80
N PRO A 188 -18.21 -9.88 -17.45
CA PRO A 188 -17.50 -10.95 -16.76
C PRO A 188 -16.58 -10.40 -15.66
N LEU A 189 -16.75 -10.89 -14.43
CA LEU A 189 -15.83 -10.64 -13.32
C LEU A 189 -14.66 -11.61 -13.42
N ILE A 190 -13.45 -11.08 -13.51
CA ILE A 190 -12.21 -11.85 -13.67
C ILE A 190 -11.33 -11.62 -12.45
N LEU A 191 -10.95 -12.71 -11.77
CA LEU A 191 -10.18 -12.68 -10.53
C LEU A 191 -8.77 -13.24 -10.69
N ASP A 192 -8.45 -13.91 -11.80
CA ASP A 192 -7.14 -14.49 -12.04
C ASP A 192 -6.88 -14.76 -13.54
N GLY A 193 -5.71 -15.35 -13.80
CA GLY A 193 -5.33 -15.89 -15.10
C GLY A 193 -4.82 -14.85 -16.10
N LEU A 194 -4.70 -15.29 -17.35
CA LEU A 194 -4.01 -14.56 -18.44
C LEU A 194 -4.59 -13.16 -18.71
N ILE A 195 -5.89 -12.95 -18.44
CA ILE A 195 -6.54 -11.65 -18.61
C ILE A 195 -5.99 -10.66 -17.58
N VAL A 196 -5.93 -11.04 -16.30
CA VAL A 196 -5.39 -10.20 -15.22
C VAL A 196 -3.90 -9.92 -15.47
N GLU A 197 -3.14 -10.95 -15.84
CA GLU A 197 -1.71 -10.80 -16.16
C GLU A 197 -1.46 -9.82 -17.32
N ALA A 198 -2.27 -9.90 -18.38
CA ALA A 198 -2.17 -9.00 -19.53
C ALA A 198 -2.49 -7.54 -19.14
N VAL A 199 -3.51 -7.32 -18.30
CA VAL A 199 -3.86 -5.99 -17.79
C VAL A 199 -2.76 -5.46 -16.85
N ALA A 200 -2.27 -6.28 -15.92
CA ALA A 200 -1.17 -5.92 -15.02
C ALA A 200 0.09 -5.54 -15.79
N SER A 201 0.44 -6.28 -16.85
CA SER A 201 1.57 -5.95 -17.73
C SER A 201 1.40 -4.58 -18.41
N ARG A 202 0.21 -4.29 -18.94
CA ARG A 202 -0.11 -2.97 -19.52
C ARG A 202 0.00 -1.85 -18.49
N LEU A 203 -0.46 -2.07 -17.26
CA LEU A 203 -0.41 -1.09 -16.18
C LEU A 203 1.03 -0.80 -15.72
N ARG A 204 1.90 -1.82 -15.63
CA ARG A 204 3.33 -1.62 -15.33
C ARG A 204 4.02 -0.81 -16.42
N ALA A 205 3.76 -1.11 -17.70
CA ALA A 205 4.30 -0.33 -18.82
C ALA A 205 3.79 1.13 -18.79
N ARG A 206 2.53 1.34 -18.41
CA ARG A 206 1.96 2.68 -18.24
C ARG A 206 2.59 3.44 -17.06
N ALA A 207 2.94 2.76 -15.97
CA ALA A 207 3.65 3.37 -14.85
C ALA A 207 5.01 3.95 -15.29
N GLU A 208 5.77 3.22 -16.11
CA GLU A 208 7.04 3.71 -16.68
C GLU A 208 6.83 4.96 -17.53
N LEU A 209 5.78 5.00 -18.37
CA LEU A 209 5.43 6.19 -19.15
C LEU A 209 5.03 7.39 -18.28
N LEU A 210 4.51 7.14 -17.07
CA LEU A 210 4.19 8.16 -16.07
C LEU A 210 5.39 8.54 -15.19
N GLY A 211 6.60 8.10 -15.54
CA GLY A 211 7.85 8.49 -14.88
C GLY A 211 8.23 7.63 -13.68
N TRP A 212 7.56 6.50 -13.44
CA TRP A 212 8.01 5.54 -12.43
C TRP A 212 9.19 4.73 -12.95
N THR A 213 10.20 4.53 -12.12
CA THR A 213 11.40 3.77 -12.47
C THR A 213 11.57 2.58 -11.55
N LYS A 214 12.03 1.46 -12.10
CA LYS A 214 12.37 0.27 -11.33
C LYS A 214 13.76 0.40 -10.74
N THR A 215 13.92 0.11 -9.47
CA THR A 215 15.22 0.12 -8.78
C THR A 215 15.31 -1.04 -7.79
N THR A 216 16.54 -1.38 -7.43
CA THR A 216 16.85 -2.28 -6.30
C THR A 216 17.54 -1.50 -5.16
N ASP A 217 17.69 -0.18 -5.29
CA ASP A 217 18.20 0.67 -4.19
C ASP A 217 17.14 0.76 -3.10
N MET A 218 17.34 0.01 -2.02
CA MET A 218 16.44 -0.04 -0.87
C MET A 218 16.51 1.20 0.03
N ASP A 219 17.27 2.24 -0.33
CA ASP A 219 17.49 3.46 0.46
C ASP A 219 17.71 3.20 1.95
N ILE A 220 18.58 2.23 2.26
CA ILE A 220 18.80 1.79 3.63
C ILE A 220 19.42 2.94 4.43
N HIS A 221 18.81 3.33 5.55
CA HIS A 221 19.32 4.38 6.44
C HIS A 221 18.84 4.20 7.88
N ILE A 222 19.46 4.92 8.81
CA ILE A 222 18.94 5.07 10.18
C ILE A 222 18.24 6.42 10.30
N VAL A 223 17.11 6.47 10.99
CA VAL A 223 16.54 7.70 11.55
C VAL A 223 16.72 7.63 13.06
N ALA A 224 17.51 8.55 13.63
CA ALA A 224 17.79 8.66 15.06
C ALA A 224 17.32 10.02 15.57
N ASP A 225 16.31 10.02 16.45
CA ASP A 225 15.64 11.22 16.96
C ASP A 225 15.24 12.21 15.84
N GLY A 226 14.74 11.68 14.72
CA GLY A 226 14.35 12.44 13.53
C GLY A 226 15.50 12.83 12.59
N VAL A 227 16.74 12.49 12.93
CA VAL A 227 17.92 12.77 12.09
C VAL A 227 18.28 11.54 11.24
N ARG A 228 18.39 11.73 9.93
CA ARG A 228 18.83 10.69 9.00
C ARG A 228 20.35 10.48 9.08
N ILE A 229 20.76 9.22 9.16
CA ILE A 229 22.15 8.76 9.20
C ILE A 229 22.35 7.77 8.04
N GLU A 230 23.25 8.12 7.12
CA GLU A 230 23.60 7.28 5.98
C GLU A 230 24.52 6.13 6.41
N PRO A 231 24.37 4.93 5.82
CA PRO A 231 25.30 3.83 6.03
C PRO A 231 26.60 4.01 5.26
N ASP A 232 27.66 3.38 5.78
CA ASP A 232 28.71 2.83 4.95
C ASP A 232 28.26 1.44 4.45
N LEU A 233 28.07 1.30 3.14
CA LEU A 233 27.57 0.09 2.48
C LEU A 233 28.72 -0.64 1.80
N ASP A 234 28.76 -1.95 2.03
CA ASP A 234 29.72 -2.88 1.44
C ASP A 234 29.00 -4.23 1.31
N GLU A 235 29.00 -4.84 0.12
CA GLU A 235 28.20 -6.02 -0.27
C GLU A 235 27.50 -6.81 0.87
N GLY A 236 26.18 -6.58 1.05
CA GLY A 236 25.38 -7.28 2.07
C GLY A 236 25.61 -6.82 3.51
N LEU A 237 26.35 -5.74 3.73
CA LEU A 237 26.67 -5.18 5.05
C LEU A 237 26.46 -3.67 5.07
N ALA A 238 25.59 -3.22 5.98
CA ALA A 238 25.40 -1.80 6.30
C ALA A 238 26.01 -1.47 7.67
N ARG A 239 26.79 -0.39 7.74
CA ARG A 239 27.46 0.07 8.96
C ARG A 239 27.02 1.48 9.30
N PHE A 240 26.61 1.70 10.55
CA PHE A 240 26.13 2.99 11.03
C PHE A 240 26.88 3.42 12.28
N LEU A 241 27.05 4.75 12.42
CA LEU A 241 27.48 5.38 13.66
C LEU A 241 26.30 6.11 14.27
N ILE A 242 25.74 5.57 15.34
CA ILE A 242 24.54 6.11 16.00
C ILE A 242 24.96 6.82 17.30
N PRO A 243 24.44 8.03 17.58
CA PRO A 243 24.67 8.68 18.87
C PRO A 243 24.16 7.83 20.04
N VAL A 244 24.99 7.58 21.05
CA VAL A 244 24.61 6.74 22.20
C VAL A 244 23.41 7.26 23.00
N ARG A 245 23.12 8.57 22.87
CA ARG A 245 21.99 9.23 23.54
C ARG A 245 20.69 9.18 22.74
N ALA A 246 20.72 8.63 21.51
CA ALA A 246 19.53 8.53 20.68
C ALA A 246 18.48 7.64 21.34
N ARG A 247 17.22 8.09 21.34
CA ARG A 247 16.11 7.41 22.03
C ARG A 247 15.14 6.76 21.08
N ASP A 248 14.85 7.42 19.96
CA ASP A 248 14.03 6.89 18.89
C ASP A 248 14.93 6.57 17.70
N VAL A 249 15.26 5.29 17.53
CA VAL A 249 16.13 4.82 16.46
C VAL A 249 15.37 3.81 15.61
N ARG A 250 15.31 4.07 14.31
CA ARG A 250 14.70 3.19 13.33
C ARG A 250 15.65 2.90 12.18
N LEU A 251 15.82 1.64 11.84
CA LEU A 251 16.43 1.21 10.58
C LEU A 251 15.34 1.22 9.52
N VAL A 252 15.52 2.05 8.50
CA VAL A 252 14.52 2.35 7.48
C VAL A 252 15.05 1.89 6.12
N SER A 253 14.14 1.36 5.32
CA SER A 253 14.38 1.05 3.91
C SER A 253 13.11 1.34 3.11
N GLU A 254 13.25 1.45 1.79
CA GLU A 254 12.13 1.26 0.86
C GLU A 254 11.54 -0.15 1.05
N THR A 255 10.38 -0.41 0.44
CA THR A 255 9.69 -1.70 0.54
C THR A 255 9.22 -2.20 -0.81
N PHE A 256 8.96 -3.49 -0.89
CA PHE A 256 8.38 -4.15 -2.05
C PHE A 256 7.41 -5.23 -1.59
N ILE A 257 6.53 -5.67 -2.49
CA ILE A 257 5.67 -6.83 -2.28
C ILE A 257 6.07 -7.91 -3.30
N PRO A 258 6.62 -9.07 -2.89
CA PRO A 258 7.10 -10.08 -3.83
C PRO A 258 6.10 -10.49 -4.92
N ALA A 259 4.81 -10.60 -4.56
CA ALA A 259 3.74 -10.97 -5.49
C ALA A 259 3.52 -9.96 -6.63
N GLU A 260 3.96 -8.69 -6.48
CA GLU A 260 3.85 -7.70 -7.56
C GLU A 260 4.86 -7.94 -8.70
N TRP A 261 5.93 -8.70 -8.41
CA TRP A 261 7.13 -8.85 -9.25
C TRP A 261 7.42 -10.30 -9.65
N SER A 262 6.76 -11.27 -9.02
CA SER A 262 7.03 -12.70 -9.17
C SER A 262 5.78 -13.54 -8.86
N ASP A 263 5.80 -14.81 -9.26
CA ASP A 263 4.73 -15.77 -8.99
C ASP A 263 4.79 -16.35 -7.55
N SER A 264 5.46 -15.67 -6.62
CA SER A 264 5.67 -16.15 -5.25
C SER A 264 4.38 -16.22 -4.42
N GLY A 265 3.36 -15.42 -4.76
CA GLY A 265 2.13 -15.27 -3.98
C GLY A 265 2.35 -14.62 -2.61
N ASP A 266 3.56 -14.13 -2.30
CA ASP A 266 3.85 -13.46 -1.02
C ASP A 266 3.44 -11.99 -1.10
N GLU A 267 2.36 -11.66 -0.39
CA GLU A 267 1.71 -10.35 -0.36
C GLU A 267 2.28 -9.42 0.73
N ARG A 268 3.27 -9.88 1.51
CA ARG A 268 3.84 -9.06 2.57
C ARG A 268 4.60 -7.88 1.97
N ARG A 269 4.47 -6.71 2.61
CA ARG A 269 5.34 -5.56 2.37
C ARG A 269 6.68 -5.80 3.06
N LEU A 270 7.70 -6.17 2.30
CA LEU A 270 9.04 -6.51 2.76
C LEU A 270 10.02 -5.35 2.51
N GLY A 271 10.86 -5.06 3.50
CA GLY A 271 12.04 -4.20 3.38
C GLY A 271 13.28 -5.03 3.09
N ILE A 272 14.33 -4.85 3.88
CA ILE A 272 15.56 -5.66 3.80
C ILE A 272 15.43 -6.98 4.59
N SER A 273 16.09 -8.03 4.07
CA SER A 273 16.29 -9.31 4.77
C SER A 273 17.55 -9.22 5.63
N ILE A 274 17.38 -9.34 6.95
CA ILE A 274 18.47 -9.24 7.92
C ILE A 274 18.79 -10.65 8.43
N ASN A 275 20.06 -11.04 8.35
CA ASN A 275 20.58 -12.30 8.89
C ASN A 275 21.59 -12.11 10.03
N GLY A 276 21.92 -10.86 10.36
CA GLY A 276 22.79 -10.54 11.49
C GLY A 276 22.67 -9.09 11.92
N LEU A 277 22.61 -8.88 13.23
CA LEU A 277 22.71 -7.57 13.87
C LEU A 277 23.84 -7.63 14.90
N HIS A 278 24.77 -6.69 14.81
CA HIS A 278 25.89 -6.61 15.72
C HIS A 278 26.12 -5.18 16.19
N ILE A 279 26.35 -5.00 17.48
CA ILE A 279 26.59 -3.70 18.11
C ILE A 279 27.93 -3.72 18.84
N ASN A 280 28.73 -2.67 18.64
CA ASN A 280 29.89 -2.40 19.47
C ASN A 280 30.10 -0.89 19.72
N ASP A 281 30.94 -0.53 20.68
CA ASP A 281 31.36 0.85 20.95
C ASP A 281 32.82 1.13 20.59
N GLY A 282 33.48 0.20 19.90
CA GLY A 282 34.91 0.23 19.59
C GLY A 282 35.84 0.07 20.80
N LEU A 283 35.30 -0.19 22.00
CA LEU A 283 36.07 -0.24 23.25
C LEU A 283 35.79 -1.52 24.03
N ARG A 284 34.66 -1.58 24.74
CA ARG A 284 34.36 -2.64 25.74
C ARG A 284 33.05 -3.35 25.48
N CYS A 285 32.15 -2.75 24.70
CA CYS A 285 30.90 -3.36 24.31
C CYS A 285 31.05 -3.93 22.90
N SER A 286 30.77 -5.22 22.74
CA SER A 286 30.67 -5.89 21.45
C SER A 286 29.76 -7.10 21.63
N LYS A 287 28.63 -7.14 20.93
CA LYS A 287 27.66 -8.24 21.04
C LYS A 287 26.82 -8.38 19.78
N ASP A 288 26.48 -9.62 19.46
CA ASP A 288 25.45 -9.94 18.50
C ASP A 288 24.07 -9.79 19.16
N ILE A 289 23.12 -9.30 18.39
CA ILE A 289 21.71 -9.20 18.80
C ILE A 289 20.96 -10.35 18.12
N ASP A 290 20.28 -11.16 18.92
CA ASP A 290 19.40 -12.21 18.40
C ASP A 290 18.25 -11.55 17.63
N LEU A 291 18.03 -11.97 16.39
CA LEU A 291 16.94 -11.45 15.56
C LEU A 291 15.55 -11.80 16.13
N ASN A 292 15.46 -12.82 16.99
CA ASN A 292 14.24 -13.19 17.71
C ASN A 292 14.08 -12.48 19.06
N ASP A 293 14.93 -11.50 19.37
CA ASP A 293 14.75 -10.66 20.57
C ASP A 293 13.37 -9.96 20.49
N PRO A 294 12.46 -10.16 21.46
CA PRO A 294 11.11 -9.59 21.42
C PRO A 294 11.09 -8.06 21.33
N ARG A 295 12.19 -7.40 21.68
CA ARG A 295 12.33 -5.94 21.54
C ARG A 295 12.38 -5.48 20.08
N LEU A 296 12.58 -6.39 19.13
CA LEU A 296 12.65 -6.14 17.69
C LEU A 296 11.34 -6.45 16.94
N ASP A 297 10.26 -6.79 17.64
CA ASP A 297 8.98 -7.14 16.98
C ASP A 297 8.30 -5.95 16.31
N ASP A 298 8.62 -4.70 16.72
CA ASP A 298 8.23 -3.50 15.98
C ASP A 298 9.11 -3.34 14.74
N GLY A 299 8.68 -3.95 13.64
CA GLY A 299 9.23 -3.75 12.31
C GLY A 299 9.80 -4.98 11.62
N PHE A 300 9.73 -6.16 12.25
CA PHE A 300 10.05 -7.43 11.62
C PHE A 300 8.81 -8.26 11.28
N HIS A 301 8.91 -9.02 10.19
CA HIS A 301 8.06 -10.17 9.91
C HIS A 301 8.50 -11.40 10.71
N TYR A 302 7.75 -12.50 10.58
CA TYR A 302 8.08 -13.77 11.22
C TYR A 302 9.46 -14.30 10.77
N PRO A 303 10.17 -15.06 11.61
CA PRO A 303 11.47 -15.61 11.26
C PRO A 303 11.38 -16.68 10.18
N GLU A 304 12.36 -16.67 9.30
CA GLU A 304 12.52 -17.62 8.21
C GLU A 304 13.89 -18.29 8.29
N SER A 305 13.99 -19.49 7.70
CA SER A 305 15.24 -20.24 7.67
C SER A 305 15.28 -21.21 6.50
N GLU A 306 16.44 -21.31 5.85
CA GLU A 306 16.70 -22.26 4.77
C GLU A 306 18.18 -22.65 4.80
N ASN A 307 18.49 -23.93 4.56
CA ASN A 307 19.87 -24.45 4.48
C ASN A 307 20.77 -24.07 5.68
N GLY A 308 20.19 -23.98 6.88
CA GLY A 308 20.92 -23.63 8.11
C GLY A 308 21.21 -22.16 8.30
N LYS A 309 20.75 -21.28 7.39
CA LYS A 309 20.73 -19.83 7.58
C LYS A 309 19.36 -19.40 8.11
N SER A 310 19.31 -18.39 8.97
CA SER A 310 18.07 -17.79 9.45
C SER A 310 18.11 -16.28 9.24
N TRP A 311 16.97 -15.70 8.88
CA TRP A 311 16.80 -14.28 8.66
C TRP A 311 15.41 -13.81 9.10
N ARG A 312 15.24 -12.49 9.19
CA ARG A 312 13.95 -11.83 9.31
C ARG A 312 13.86 -10.71 8.27
N TRP A 313 12.74 -10.64 7.58
CA TRP A 313 12.42 -9.49 6.73
C TRP A 313 11.92 -8.34 7.58
N THR A 314 12.46 -7.14 7.37
CA THR A 314 11.86 -5.91 7.92
C THR A 314 10.58 -5.55 7.17
N ASN A 315 9.71 -4.71 7.75
CA ASN A 315 8.53 -4.14 7.08
C ASN A 315 8.80 -2.75 6.47
N GLY A 316 10.08 -2.35 6.37
CA GLY A 316 10.53 -1.01 5.95
C GLY A 316 10.90 -0.07 7.09
N SER A 317 10.51 -0.37 8.34
CA SER A 317 10.87 0.45 9.51
C SER A 317 11.04 -0.41 10.76
N LEU A 318 12.28 -0.86 11.00
CA LEU A 318 12.63 -1.64 12.20
C LEU A 318 12.99 -0.71 13.35
N LYS A 319 12.24 -0.77 14.45
CA LYS A 319 12.58 -0.08 15.69
C LYS A 319 13.77 -0.76 16.36
N LEU A 320 14.76 0.04 16.71
CA LEU A 320 15.95 -0.37 17.45
C LEU A 320 15.92 0.32 18.82
N PRO A 321 15.42 -0.34 19.87
CA PRO A 321 15.35 0.24 21.20
C PRO A 321 16.73 0.47 21.80
N SER A 322 16.93 1.60 22.49
CA SER A 322 18.22 1.97 23.10
C SER A 322 18.74 0.97 24.14
N GLU A 323 17.85 0.16 24.69
CA GLU A 323 18.11 -0.97 25.58
C GLU A 323 19.01 -2.02 24.94
N LEU A 324 19.08 -2.08 23.60
CA LEU A 324 20.00 -2.95 22.88
C LEU A 324 21.46 -2.52 23.06
N TRP A 325 21.75 -1.26 23.39
CA TRP A 325 23.11 -0.72 23.56
C TRP A 325 23.32 0.06 24.85
N ALA A 326 22.58 -0.27 25.92
CA ALA A 326 22.71 0.38 27.23
C ALA A 326 24.14 0.34 27.82
N ASP A 327 24.97 -0.63 27.39
CA ASP A 327 26.35 -0.79 27.82
C ASP A 327 27.35 0.08 27.04
N CYS A 328 26.97 0.61 25.88
CA CYS A 328 27.80 1.51 25.08
C CYS A 328 27.98 2.86 25.81
N ARG A 329 29.14 3.50 25.63
CA ARG A 329 29.50 4.74 26.37
C ARG A 329 29.68 5.98 25.51
N THR A 330 30.13 5.82 24.27
CA THR A 330 30.52 6.93 23.39
C THR A 330 29.61 6.99 22.17
N HIS A 331 29.65 5.95 21.35
CA HIS A 331 28.83 5.77 20.16
C HIS A 331 28.39 4.31 20.06
N VAL A 332 27.44 4.07 19.16
CA VAL A 332 26.96 2.74 18.81
C VAL A 332 27.35 2.49 17.36
N PHE A 333 28.28 1.58 17.13
CA PHE A 333 28.57 1.03 15.81
C PHE A 333 27.60 -0.11 15.57
N LEU A 334 26.58 0.14 14.76
CA LEU A 334 25.63 -0.88 14.32
C LEU A 334 26.10 -1.48 13.00
N ARG A 335 26.18 -2.80 12.95
CA ARG A 335 26.38 -3.57 11.72
C ARG A 335 25.14 -4.40 11.45
N VAL A 336 24.64 -4.31 10.22
CA VAL A 336 23.49 -5.06 9.71
C VAL A 336 23.96 -5.91 8.54
N THR A 337 23.90 -7.23 8.68
CA THR A 337 24.22 -8.19 7.62
C THR A 337 22.94 -8.68 6.94
N MET A 338 22.97 -8.78 5.62
CA MET A 338 21.81 -8.99 4.75
C MET A 338 22.17 -9.94 3.59
N ASP A 339 21.27 -10.86 3.22
CA ASP A 339 21.52 -11.83 2.13
C ASP A 339 21.17 -11.27 0.72
N SER A 340 20.45 -10.16 0.61
CA SER A 340 20.18 -9.47 -0.66
C SER A 340 19.69 -8.02 -0.47
N GLY A 341 20.05 -7.15 -1.42
CA GLY A 341 19.54 -5.78 -1.51
C GLY A 341 18.14 -5.72 -2.12
N GLY A 342 17.16 -6.36 -1.48
CA GLY A 342 15.74 -6.32 -1.88
C GLY A 342 15.41 -6.88 -3.28
N SER A 343 14.11 -7.04 -3.55
CA SER A 343 13.62 -7.25 -4.92
C SER A 343 13.43 -5.90 -5.62
N PRO A 344 13.28 -5.89 -6.96
CA PRO A 344 12.91 -4.68 -7.69
C PRO A 344 11.66 -4.04 -7.07
N HIS A 345 11.67 -2.71 -6.97
CA HIS A 345 10.52 -1.91 -6.55
C HIS A 345 10.47 -0.61 -7.34
N TRP A 346 9.34 0.08 -7.22
CA TRP A 346 9.11 1.33 -7.93
C TRP A 346 9.56 2.55 -7.11
N VAL A 347 10.21 3.48 -7.80
CA VAL A 347 10.45 4.83 -7.29
C VAL A 347 9.84 5.85 -8.26
N ALA A 348 9.14 6.84 -7.73
CA ALA A 348 8.65 7.95 -8.53
C ALA A 348 9.84 8.77 -9.05
N GLY A 349 9.78 9.23 -10.31
CA GLY A 349 10.87 9.88 -11.04
C GLY A 349 11.38 11.24 -10.54
N SER A 350 11.28 11.55 -9.24
CA SER A 350 11.76 12.82 -8.66
C SER A 350 12.46 12.71 -7.30
N LYS A 351 12.97 11.54 -6.91
CA LYS A 351 13.96 11.47 -5.81
C LYS A 351 15.38 11.39 -6.38
N THR A 352 15.93 12.52 -6.83
CA THR A 352 17.38 12.63 -6.99
C THR A 352 17.98 12.63 -5.59
N LYS A 353 18.65 11.54 -5.20
CA LYS A 353 19.41 11.46 -3.95
C LYS A 353 20.36 12.67 -3.89
N PRO A 354 20.44 13.43 -2.78
CA PRO A 354 21.46 14.47 -2.66
C PRO A 354 22.83 13.82 -2.88
N GLN A 355 23.59 14.36 -3.82
CA GLN A 355 24.91 13.84 -4.17
C GLN A 355 25.76 13.75 -2.91
N ARG A 356 26.39 12.58 -2.73
CA ARG A 356 27.40 12.34 -1.71
C ARG A 356 28.53 13.35 -1.95
N THR A 357 28.62 14.41 -1.15
CA THR A 357 29.78 15.28 -1.15
C THR A 357 30.96 14.47 -0.63
N GLU A 358 31.89 14.12 -1.52
CA GLU A 358 33.17 13.56 -1.11
C GLU A 358 33.85 14.51 -0.11
N PRO A 359 34.44 14.01 0.97
CA PRO A 359 35.21 14.86 1.86
C PRO A 359 36.37 15.45 1.08
N ALA A 360 36.49 16.77 1.09
CA ALA A 360 37.62 17.48 0.50
C ALA A 360 38.92 16.91 1.06
N ASP A 361 39.79 16.47 0.15
CA ASP A 361 41.09 15.90 0.42
C ASP A 361 42.01 16.95 1.06
N THR A 362 41.90 17.14 2.38
CA THR A 362 42.85 17.93 3.17
C THR A 362 44.08 17.09 3.48
N ASN A 363 44.87 16.81 2.45
CA ASN A 363 46.22 16.29 2.61
C ASN A 363 47.19 17.03 1.66
N GLN A 364 47.33 18.35 1.89
CA GLN A 364 48.53 19.07 1.49
C GLN A 364 49.40 19.33 2.71
N THR A 365 50.31 18.38 2.93
CA THR A 365 51.45 18.48 3.82
C THR A 365 52.29 19.70 3.41
N ASN A 366 52.21 20.79 4.18
CA ASN A 366 53.13 21.92 4.06
C ASN A 366 54.53 21.49 4.52
N ILE A 367 55.35 20.99 3.60
CA ILE A 367 56.79 20.82 3.80
C ILE A 367 57.44 22.16 3.50
N VAL A 368 57.86 22.87 4.55
CA VAL A 368 58.69 24.07 4.45
C VAL A 368 60.14 23.63 4.22
N PRO A 369 60.84 24.06 3.16
CA PRO A 369 62.25 23.75 2.98
C PRO A 369 63.11 24.62 3.90
N LEU A 370 63.93 23.98 4.75
CA LEU A 370 65.02 24.61 5.47
C LEU A 370 66.04 25.17 4.47
N ARG A 371 66.18 26.51 4.44
CA ARG A 371 67.32 27.17 3.79
C ARG A 371 68.53 27.08 4.70
N ALA A 372 69.63 26.58 4.14
CA ALA A 372 70.95 26.63 4.74
C ALA A 372 71.45 28.09 4.84
N ALA A 373 72.04 28.41 5.98
CA ALA A 373 73.04 29.46 6.17
C ALA A 373 74.09 28.91 7.15
#